data_AF-A0A323TJI1-F1
#
_entry.id   AF-A0A323TJI1-F1
#
_cell.length_a   1.000
_cell.length_b   1.000
_cell.length_c   1.000
_cell.angle_alpha   90.00
_cell.angle_beta   90.00
_cell.angle_gamma   90.00
#
_symmetry.space_group_name_H-M   'P 1'
#
loop_
_entity.id
_entity.type
_entity.pdbx_description
1 polymer ?
#
loop_
_entity_poly.entity_id
_entity_poly.type
_entity_poly.pdbx_seq_one_letter_code
_entity_poly.pdbx_strand_id
1 'polypeptide(L)'
;MNIDYQTLINGIFVCGLPAVNDVIKNENVKAIVDLRAEAKEDTIPGNVIYRNVPLIDGEPNQTKLLKEAVTEVIQFYKGDKQVVLH
;
A
#
# COMPACT_ATOMS: atom_id res chain seq x y z
N MET A 1 14.99 11.34 -12.52
CA MET A 1 13.77 11.22 -11.71
C MET A 1 14.16 10.44 -10.47
N ASN A 2 13.91 10.98 -9.28
CA ASN A 2 14.11 10.21 -8.07
C ASN A 2 12.92 9.26 -7.95
N ILE A 3 13.19 7.96 -7.89
CA ILE A 3 12.15 6.95 -7.67
C ILE A 3 12.03 6.82 -6.15
N ASP A 4 11.02 7.45 -5.56
CA ASP A 4 10.81 7.48 -4.11
C ASP A 4 9.96 6.27 -3.62
N TYR A 5 10.03 5.16 -4.35
CA TYR A 5 9.42 3.88 -4.02
C TYR A 5 10.40 2.72 -4.24
N GLN A 6 10.17 1.61 -3.54
CA GLN A 6 10.99 0.42 -3.62
C GLN A 6 10.14 -0.78 -4.05
N THR A 7 10.72 -1.65 -4.87
CA THR A 7 10.16 -2.97 -5.14
C THR A 7 10.63 -3.93 -4.04
N LEU A 8 9.70 -4.45 -3.26
CA LEU A 8 10.01 -5.46 -2.24
C LEU A 8 10.26 -6.82 -2.91
N ILE A 9 9.30 -7.22 -3.74
CA ILE A 9 9.40 -8.30 -4.73
C ILE A 9 8.63 -7.86 -5.97
N ASN A 10 8.87 -8.47 -7.13
CA ASN A 10 8.16 -8.10 -8.35
C ASN A 10 6.64 -8.12 -8.13
N GLY A 11 5.95 -6.99 -8.35
CA GLY A 11 4.51 -6.83 -8.12
C GLY A 11 4.09 -6.36 -6.72
N ILE A 12 5.02 -6.20 -5.79
CA ILE A 12 4.79 -5.57 -4.47
C ILE A 12 5.74 -4.39 -4.29
N PHE A 13 5.16 -3.21 -4.11
CA PHE A 13 5.89 -1.96 -3.97
C PHE A 13 5.68 -1.36 -2.58
N VAL A 14 6.67 -0.62 -2.08
CA VAL A 14 6.62 0.07 -0.79
C VAL A 14 7.04 1.52 -0.98
N CYS A 15 6.26 2.46 -0.45
CA CYS A 15 6.59 3.88 -0.54
C CYS A 15 5.86 4.73 0.51
N GLY A 16 6.33 5.96 0.69
CA GLY A 16 5.54 6.97 1.41
C GLY A 16 4.41 7.55 0.56
N LEU A 17 3.52 8.29 1.21
CA LEU A 17 2.36 8.94 0.57
C LEU A 17 2.71 9.74 -0.71
N PRO A 18 3.79 10.55 -0.74
CA PRO A 18 4.09 11.37 -1.91
C PRO A 18 4.30 10.57 -3.20
N ALA A 19 4.77 9.32 -3.09
CA ALA A 19 5.12 8.47 -4.22
C ALA A 19 4.00 7.52 -4.66
N VAL A 20 2.89 7.40 -3.89
CA VAL A 20 1.79 6.46 -4.20
C VAL A 20 1.25 6.67 -5.62
N ASN A 21 1.04 7.93 -6.02
CA ASN A 21 0.57 8.26 -7.37
C ASN A 21 1.56 7.87 -8.47
N ASP A 22 2.85 7.92 -8.19
CA ASP A 22 3.89 7.56 -9.16
C ASP A 22 3.94 6.04 -9.33
N VAL A 23 3.82 5.27 -8.23
CA VAL A 23 3.72 3.80 -8.32
C VAL A 23 2.50 3.38 -9.13
N ILE A 24 1.33 3.99 -8.88
CA ILE A 24 0.10 3.67 -9.61
C ILE A 24 0.27 3.87 -11.11
N LYS A 25 0.89 4.98 -11.52
CA LYS A 25 1.08 5.33 -12.93
C LYS A 25 2.14 4.49 -13.62
N ASN A 26 3.28 4.29 -12.96
CA ASN A 26 4.45 3.67 -13.59
C ASN A 26 4.33 2.15 -13.64
N GLU A 27 3.76 1.55 -12.59
CA GLU A 27 3.77 0.09 -12.44
C GLU A 27 2.46 -0.53 -12.89
N ASN A 28 1.36 0.24 -12.93
CA ASN A 28 -0.02 -0.24 -13.17
C ASN A 28 -0.61 -0.99 -11.95
N VAL A 29 -0.30 -0.49 -10.75
CA VAL A 29 -0.87 -0.96 -9.48
C VAL A 29 -2.39 -0.90 -9.48
N LYS A 30 -3.01 -1.96 -8.97
CA LYS A 30 -4.47 -2.13 -8.89
C LYS A 30 -5.01 -2.13 -7.46
N ALA A 31 -4.12 -2.17 -6.47
CA ALA A 31 -4.49 -2.12 -5.06
C ALA A 31 -3.51 -1.30 -4.23
N ILE A 32 -4.04 -0.57 -3.25
CA ILE A 32 -3.28 0.15 -2.22
C ILE A 32 -3.67 -0.43 -0.87
N VAL A 33 -2.67 -0.81 -0.08
CA VAL A 33 -2.82 -1.11 1.34
C VAL A 33 -2.15 0.02 2.10
N ASP A 34 -2.94 0.92 2.69
CA ASP A 34 -2.47 2.12 3.41
C ASP A 34 -2.49 1.86 4.93
N LEU A 35 -1.33 2.03 5.56
CA LEU A 35 -1.12 1.77 6.98
C LEU A 35 -1.39 2.99 7.87
N ARG A 36 -1.67 4.17 7.33
CA ARG A 36 -1.83 5.38 8.13
C ARG A 36 -3.12 5.34 8.93
N ALA A 37 -3.02 5.65 10.22
CA ALA A 37 -4.18 5.81 11.09
C ALA A 37 -5.02 7.05 10.73
N GLU A 38 -4.40 8.06 10.15
CA GLU A 38 -5.00 9.34 9.74
C GLU A 38 -5.48 9.36 8.29
N ALA A 39 -5.50 8.20 7.61
CA ALA A 39 -5.83 8.13 6.20
C ALA A 39 -7.27 8.63 5.92
N LYS A 40 -7.41 9.40 4.84
CA LYS A 40 -8.71 9.82 4.29
C LYS A 40 -8.86 9.23 2.89
N GLU A 41 -9.94 8.49 2.66
CA GLU A 41 -10.25 7.81 1.39
C GLU A 41 -10.23 8.78 0.18
N ASP A 42 -10.51 10.05 0.44
CA ASP A 42 -10.64 11.15 -0.53
C ASP A 42 -9.38 11.40 -1.38
N THR A 43 -8.25 10.80 -1.01
CA THR A 43 -6.95 11.05 -1.65
C THR A 43 -6.60 10.07 -2.78
N ILE A 44 -7.49 9.14 -3.12
CA ILE A 44 -7.14 7.98 -3.94
C ILE A 44 -7.84 7.95 -5.30
N PRO A 45 -7.11 7.64 -6.40
CA PRO A 45 -7.70 7.47 -7.72
C PRO A 45 -8.78 6.38 -7.74
N GLY A 46 -9.97 6.70 -8.26
CA GLY A 46 -11.14 5.80 -8.25
C GLY A 46 -11.01 4.49 -9.06
N ASN A 47 -9.88 4.27 -9.74
CA ASN A 47 -9.61 3.06 -10.51
C ASN A 47 -8.74 2.02 -9.76
N VAL A 48 -8.45 2.26 -8.47
CA VAL A 48 -7.59 1.41 -7.64
C VAL A 48 -8.38 0.93 -6.43
N ILE A 49 -8.21 -0.35 -6.06
CA ILE A 49 -8.82 -0.89 -4.85
C ILE A 49 -8.07 -0.32 -3.65
N TYR A 50 -8.79 0.31 -2.72
CA TYR A 50 -8.22 0.84 -1.50
C TYR A 50 -8.56 -0.03 -0.29
N ARG A 51 -7.53 -0.33 0.50
CA ARG A 51 -7.65 -0.96 1.82
C ARG A 51 -6.83 -0.17 2.82
N ASN A 52 -7.46 0.25 3.91
CA ASN A 52 -6.77 0.87 5.03
C ASN A 52 -6.67 -0.12 6.19
N VAL A 53 -5.46 -0.31 6.70
CA VAL A 53 -5.19 -1.09 7.91
C VAL A 53 -4.43 -0.16 8.86
N PRO A 54 -5.11 0.58 9.74
CA PRO A 54 -4.53 1.72 10.44
C PRO A 54 -3.55 1.27 11.54
N LEU A 55 -2.26 1.50 11.33
CA LEU A 55 -1.21 1.38 12.34
C LEU A 55 -0.86 2.78 12.86
N ILE A 56 -0.73 2.89 14.18
CA ILE A 56 -0.30 4.13 14.84
C ILE A 56 1.23 4.15 14.92
N ASP A 57 1.86 5.21 14.42
CA ASP A 57 3.32 5.33 14.47
C ASP A 57 3.84 5.39 15.92
N GLY A 58 4.98 4.74 16.16
CA GLY A 58 5.59 4.64 17.50
C GLY A 58 4.87 3.73 18.51
N GLU A 59 3.67 3.23 18.21
CA GLU A 59 2.91 2.39 19.14
C GLU A 59 3.26 0.89 19.02
N PRO A 60 3.65 0.22 20.13
CA PRO A 60 3.98 -1.20 20.12
C PRO A 60 2.72 -2.08 20.04
N ASN A 61 2.92 -3.41 19.95
CA ASN A 61 1.86 -4.43 20.06
C ASN A 61 0.80 -4.42 18.94
N GLN A 62 1.08 -3.85 17.77
CA GLN A 62 0.17 -3.82 16.62
C GLN A 62 0.32 -5.03 15.68
N THR A 63 0.92 -6.13 16.16
CA THR A 63 1.22 -7.34 15.37
C THR A 63 0.01 -7.92 14.63
N LYS A 64 -1.18 -7.82 15.23
CA LYS A 64 -2.44 -8.29 14.60
C LYS A 64 -2.76 -7.46 13.33
N LEU A 65 -2.66 -6.14 13.43
CA LEU A 65 -2.90 -5.22 12.32
C LEU A 65 -1.83 -5.36 11.25
N LEU A 66 -0.57 -5.50 11.63
CA LEU A 66 0.51 -5.77 10.68
C LEU A 66 0.26 -7.08 9.91
N LYS A 67 -0.18 -8.14 10.59
CA LYS A 67 -0.52 -9.41 9.95
C LYS A 67 -1.70 -9.27 8.99
N GLU A 68 -2.69 -8.46 9.33
CA GLU A 68 -3.83 -8.15 8.48
C GLU A 68 -3.39 -7.41 7.21
N ALA A 69 -2.58 -6.37 7.34
CA ALA A 69 -2.01 -5.65 6.20
C ALA A 69 -1.20 -6.57 5.27
N VAL A 70 -0.33 -7.40 5.83
CA VAL A 70 0.43 -8.40 5.06
C VAL A 70 -0.51 -9.40 4.36
N THR A 71 -1.60 -9.79 5.01
CA THR A 71 -2.59 -10.71 4.43
C THR A 71 -3.28 -10.07 3.22
N GLU A 72 -3.71 -8.82 3.33
CA GLU A 72 -4.30 -8.05 2.21
C GLU A 72 -3.33 -7.94 1.03
N VAL A 73 -2.08 -7.56 1.28
CA VAL A 73 -1.02 -7.49 0.26
C VAL A 73 -0.86 -8.83 -0.47
N ILE A 74 -0.79 -9.94 0.28
CA ILE A 74 -0.66 -11.29 -0.28
C ILE A 74 -1.89 -11.66 -1.12
N GLN A 75 -3.10 -11.31 -0.67
CA GLN A 75 -4.33 -11.61 -1.41
C GLN A 75 -4.38 -10.86 -2.74
N PHE A 76 -3.99 -9.58 -2.77
CA PHE A 76 -3.90 -8.83 -4.02
C PHE A 76 -2.84 -9.43 -4.95
N TYR A 77 -1.63 -9.67 -4.42
CA TYR A 77 -0.52 -10.23 -5.18
C TYR A 77 -0.88 -11.58 -5.82
N LYS A 78 -1.52 -12.49 -5.07
CA LYS A 78 -1.98 -13.80 -5.58
C LYS A 78 -3.09 -13.71 -6.63
N GLY A 79 -3.81 -12.60 -6.70
CA GLY A 79 -4.82 -12.35 -7.72
C GLY A 79 -4.26 -11.73 -9.00
N ASP A 80 -2.95 -11.88 -9.25
CA ASP A 80 -2.18 -11.25 -10.34
C ASP A 80 -2.30 -9.72 -10.38
N LYS A 81 -2.60 -9.11 -9.23
CA LYS A 81 -2.65 -7.66 -9.08
C LYS A 81 -1.35 -7.18 -8.48
N GLN A 82 -0.80 -6.14 -9.08
CA GLN A 82 0.23 -5.38 -8.43
C GLN A 82 -0.36 -4.52 -7.30
N VAL A 83 0.36 -4.45 -6.20
CA VAL A 83 -0.07 -3.79 -4.97
C VAL A 83 1.03 -2.90 -4.43
N VAL A 84 0.63 -1.72 -3.92
CA VAL A 84 1.50 -0.85 -3.13
C VAL A 84 1.11 -0.95 -1.66
N LEU A 85 2.09 -1.24 -0.83
CA LEU A 85 2.03 -1.12 0.62
C LEU A 85 2.55 0.26 0.99
N HIS A 86 1.64 1.12 1.45
CA HIS A 86 1.91 2.50 1.80
C HIS A 86 1.92 2.68 3.32
#